data_AF-A0A0F9E9M3-F1
#
_entry.id   AF-A0A0F9E9M3-F1
#
_cell.length_a   1.000
_cell.length_b   1.000
_cell.length_c   1.000
_cell.angle_alpha   90.00
_cell.angle_beta   90.00
_cell.angle_gamma   90.00
#
_symmetry.space_group_name_H-M   'P 1'
#
loop_
_entity.id
_entity.type
_entity.pdbx_description
1 polymer ?
#
loop_
_entity_poly.entity_id
_entity_poly.type
_entity_poly.pdbx_seq_one_letter_code
_entity_poly.pdbx_strand_id
1 'polypeptide(L)'
;MHAPKLLKPETSLRGLITVAGLSIFLLIGVVGGWAATTEISGAVIASGRVDVAGKPKVVQSLDGGVLSELAVRNGDTVQAGQIIARLDPTFLQINLEMARTRLVDVLSQHARLEAESTDAKEISFDFPSLPFEVTQPEKIKAIAGQQAIFATRAKIRNGLRERMESNVNAIGTQTKGITEQVEALEQQIMYLDKDLQSAVALVAKGLSRQTQLTQIRRQRAAL
;
A
#
# COMPACT_ATOMS: atom_id res chain seq x y z
N MET A 1 26.12 -36.60 138.15
CA MET A 1 26.43 -37.69 137.21
C MET A 1 25.13 -38.18 136.58
N HIS A 2 24.86 -37.83 135.32
CA HIS A 2 23.80 -38.43 134.49
C HIS A 2 24.40 -38.63 133.09
N ALA A 3 24.62 -39.89 132.70
CA ALA A 3 25.17 -40.24 131.40
C ALA A 3 24.05 -40.34 130.34
N PRO A 4 24.24 -39.83 129.11
CA PRO A 4 23.21 -39.86 128.06
C PRO A 4 23.16 -41.23 127.35
N LYS A 5 21.94 -41.71 127.09
CA LYS A 5 21.69 -42.91 126.26
C LYS A 5 21.89 -42.56 124.77
N LEU A 6 22.74 -43.35 124.10
CA LEU A 6 23.00 -43.29 122.66
C LEU A 6 21.86 -43.98 121.88
N LEU A 7 21.23 -43.24 120.95
CA LEU A 7 20.26 -43.76 119.97
C LEU A 7 21.02 -44.45 118.82
N LYS A 8 20.68 -45.71 118.52
CA LYS A 8 21.11 -46.40 117.29
C LYS A 8 20.11 -46.08 116.17
N PRO A 9 20.55 -45.69 114.96
CA PRO A 9 19.65 -45.50 113.84
C PRO A 9 19.27 -46.86 113.23
N GLU A 10 17.98 -47.18 113.25
CA GLU A 10 17.40 -48.30 112.51
C GLU A 10 17.10 -47.86 111.09
N THR A 11 18.09 -47.91 110.20
CA THR A 11 17.85 -47.79 108.75
C THR A 11 18.02 -49.15 108.10
N SER A 12 16.89 -49.77 107.73
CA SER A 12 16.87 -51.03 106.99
C SER A 12 17.31 -50.79 105.53
N LEU A 13 18.60 -50.93 105.26
CA LEU A 13 19.23 -50.76 103.94
C LEU A 13 18.50 -51.54 102.82
N ARG A 14 17.86 -52.66 103.18
CA ARG A 14 17.07 -53.50 102.27
C ARG A 14 15.80 -52.82 101.74
N GLY A 15 15.13 -51.97 102.53
CA GLY A 15 13.91 -51.27 102.10
C GLY A 15 14.19 -50.14 101.11
N LEU A 16 15.33 -49.48 101.26
CA LEU A 16 15.74 -48.38 100.36
C LEU A 16 16.15 -48.92 98.98
N ILE A 17 16.81 -50.09 98.93
CA ILE A 17 17.19 -50.76 97.69
C ILE A 17 15.96 -51.27 96.92
N THR A 18 14.95 -51.83 97.61
CA THR A 18 13.72 -52.30 96.94
C THR A 18 12.88 -51.14 96.41
N VAL A 19 12.76 -50.04 97.17
CA VAL A 19 12.07 -48.83 96.70
C VAL A 19 12.82 -48.22 95.50
N ALA A 20 14.15 -48.12 95.55
CA ALA A 20 14.95 -47.62 94.43
C ALA A 20 14.81 -48.50 93.17
N GLY A 21 14.87 -49.84 93.34
CA GLY A 21 14.70 -50.78 92.24
C GLY A 21 13.30 -50.71 91.61
N LEU A 22 12.25 -50.62 92.43
CA LEU A 22 10.88 -50.46 91.93
C LEU A 22 10.69 -49.11 91.24
N SER A 23 11.30 -48.04 91.75
CA SER A 23 11.26 -46.71 91.14
C SER A 23 11.90 -46.70 89.75
N ILE A 24 13.05 -47.36 89.62
CA ILE A 24 13.75 -47.52 88.33
C ILE A 24 12.92 -48.35 87.37
N PHE A 25 12.36 -49.47 87.84
CA PHE A 25 11.51 -50.33 87.01
C PHE A 25 10.27 -49.59 86.51
N LEU A 26 9.62 -48.82 87.38
CA LEU A 26 8.47 -47.99 87.02
C LEU A 26 8.86 -46.90 86.01
N LEU A 27 9.99 -46.22 86.22
CA LEU A 27 10.49 -45.20 85.31
C LEU A 27 10.76 -45.78 83.92
N ILE A 28 11.45 -46.91 83.84
CA ILE A 28 11.76 -47.58 82.58
C ILE A 28 10.48 -48.08 81.90
N GLY A 29 9.54 -48.65 82.66
CA GLY A 29 8.27 -49.12 82.13
C GLY A 29 7.42 -47.99 81.54
N VAL A 30 7.32 -46.87 82.25
CA VAL A 30 6.53 -45.71 81.80
C VAL A 30 7.19 -45.00 80.61
N VAL A 31 8.48 -44.67 80.71
CA VAL A 31 9.19 -43.97 79.63
C VAL A 31 9.38 -44.86 78.41
N GLY A 32 9.72 -46.13 78.63
CA GLY A 32 9.88 -47.11 77.56
C GLY A 32 8.55 -47.43 76.87
N GLY A 33 7.47 -47.61 77.63
CA GLY A 33 6.13 -47.82 77.06
C GLY A 33 5.66 -46.61 76.25
N TRP A 34 5.87 -45.39 76.75
CA TRP A 34 5.56 -44.17 76.03
C TRP A 34 6.40 -44.02 74.76
N ALA A 35 7.71 -44.24 74.83
CA ALA A 35 8.60 -44.17 73.66
C ALA A 35 8.28 -45.22 72.59
N ALA A 36 7.85 -46.43 72.99
CA ALA A 36 7.48 -47.50 72.07
C ALA A 36 6.13 -47.27 71.37
N THR A 37 5.24 -46.47 71.97
CA THR A 37 3.89 -46.21 71.45
C THR A 37 3.72 -44.84 70.83
N THR A 38 4.71 -43.96 70.96
CA THR A 38 4.66 -42.61 70.41
C THR A 38 5.17 -42.62 68.97
N GLU A 39 4.26 -42.41 68.01
CA GLU A 39 4.63 -42.07 66.64
C GLU A 39 4.93 -40.57 66.53
N ILE A 40 6.18 -40.23 66.22
CA ILE A 40 6.57 -38.84 65.96
C ILE A 40 6.20 -38.50 64.52
N SER A 41 5.06 -37.84 64.32
CA SER A 41 4.65 -37.32 63.01
C SER A 41 5.53 -36.13 62.61
N GLY A 42 6.57 -36.38 61.82
CA GLY A 42 7.37 -35.33 61.20
C GLY A 42 6.77 -34.90 59.86
N ALA A 43 6.38 -33.63 59.73
CA ALA A 43 6.07 -33.04 58.42
C ALA A 43 7.37 -32.49 57.82
N VAL A 44 7.88 -33.11 56.75
CA VAL A 44 9.00 -32.57 55.98
C VAL A 44 8.44 -31.48 55.06
N ILE A 45 8.64 -30.22 55.42
CA ILE A 45 8.30 -29.08 54.56
C ILE A 45 9.48 -28.90 53.59
N ALA A 46 9.35 -29.47 52.39
CA ALA A 46 10.29 -29.24 51.30
C ALA A 46 9.79 -28.07 50.44
N SER A 47 10.54 -26.97 50.39
CA SER A 47 10.29 -25.87 49.45
C SER A 47 10.78 -26.28 48.06
N GLY A 48 9.85 -26.71 47.19
CA GLY A 48 10.11 -26.96 45.78
C GLY A 48 9.68 -25.78 44.92
N ARG A 49 10.52 -25.38 43.95
CA ARG A 49 10.16 -24.43 42.89
C ARG A 49 10.20 -25.16 41.56
N VAL A 50 9.10 -25.15 40.83
CA VAL A 50 9.05 -25.66 39.46
C VAL A 50 9.60 -24.58 38.54
N ASP A 51 10.76 -24.85 37.93
CA ASP A 51 11.33 -24.00 36.90
C ASP A 51 11.17 -24.66 35.53
N VAL A 52 11.06 -23.84 34.48
CA VAL A 52 10.87 -24.35 33.12
C VAL A 52 12.20 -24.90 32.61
N ALA A 53 12.29 -26.22 32.46
CA ALA A 53 13.47 -26.86 31.89
C ALA A 53 13.62 -26.44 30.40
N GLY A 54 14.62 -25.61 30.10
CA GLY A 54 14.97 -25.20 28.73
C GLY A 54 15.06 -23.69 28.54
N LYS A 55 14.75 -23.23 27.32
CA LYS A 55 14.69 -21.80 26.98
C LYS A 55 13.25 -21.46 26.58
N PRO A 56 12.52 -20.64 27.35
CA PRO A 56 11.18 -20.21 26.95
C PRO A 56 11.27 -19.41 25.65
N LYS A 57 10.35 -19.68 24.71
CA LYS A 57 10.25 -18.94 23.45
C LYS A 57 9.12 -17.93 23.56
N VAL A 58 9.45 -16.66 23.45
CA VAL A 58 8.46 -15.58 23.41
C VAL A 58 7.86 -15.55 22.01
N VAL A 59 6.53 -15.63 21.92
CA VAL A 59 5.78 -15.46 20.66
C VAL A 59 5.26 -14.03 20.61
N GLN A 60 5.63 -13.29 19.57
CA GLN A 60 5.26 -11.89 19.36
C GLN A 60 4.86 -11.66 17.90
N SER A 61 3.87 -10.79 17.67
CA SER A 61 3.51 -10.34 16.32
C SER A 61 4.58 -9.38 15.77
N LEU A 62 5.00 -9.58 14.52
CA LEU A 62 5.97 -8.72 13.84
C LEU A 62 5.40 -7.31 13.57
N ASP A 63 4.17 -7.26 13.06
CA ASP A 63 3.51 -6.02 12.65
C ASP A 63 2.61 -5.42 13.75
N GLY A 64 2.48 -6.10 14.89
CA GLY A 64 1.47 -5.77 15.90
C GLY A 64 0.05 -6.09 15.43
N GLY A 65 -0.96 -5.49 16.03
CA GLY A 65 -2.37 -5.66 15.65
C GLY A 65 -3.31 -5.81 16.83
N VAL A 66 -4.62 -5.72 16.56
CA VAL A 66 -5.66 -5.95 17.56
C VAL A 66 -5.87 -7.45 17.72
N LEU A 67 -5.81 -7.96 18.95
CA LEU A 67 -6.12 -9.35 19.25
C LEU A 67 -7.63 -9.57 19.09
N SER A 68 -8.02 -10.46 18.17
CA SER A 68 -9.41 -10.84 17.95
C SER A 68 -9.81 -12.03 18.82
N GLU A 69 -8.95 -13.05 18.89
CA GLU A 69 -9.22 -14.28 19.63
C GLU A 69 -7.94 -14.84 20.25
N LEU A 70 -8.03 -15.35 21.48
CA LEU A 70 -6.99 -16.13 22.13
C LEU A 70 -7.51 -17.56 22.31
N ALA A 71 -6.93 -18.52 21.57
CA ALA A 71 -7.42 -19.90 21.48
C ALA A 71 -6.85 -20.83 22.57
N VAL A 72 -6.04 -20.29 23.49
CA VAL A 72 -5.31 -21.05 24.51
C VAL A 72 -5.39 -20.34 25.87
N ARG A 73 -5.23 -21.11 26.94
CA ARG A 73 -5.19 -20.64 28.32
C ARG A 73 -3.86 -20.98 28.97
N ASN A 74 -3.59 -20.34 30.11
CA ASN A 74 -2.40 -20.62 30.89
C ASN A 74 -2.38 -22.09 31.35
N GLY A 75 -1.31 -22.80 31.02
CA GLY A 75 -1.13 -24.22 31.35
C GLY A 75 -1.52 -25.18 30.21
N ASP A 76 -2.09 -24.68 29.11
CA ASP A 76 -2.43 -25.53 27.97
C ASP A 76 -1.16 -26.00 27.23
N THR A 77 -1.15 -27.27 26.83
CA THR A 77 -0.10 -27.84 25.97
C THR A 77 -0.44 -27.58 24.51
N VAL A 78 0.48 -26.97 23.76
CA VAL A 78 0.29 -26.59 22.35
C VAL A 78 1.26 -27.33 21.42
N GLN A 79 0.83 -27.59 20.19
CA GLN A 79 1.64 -28.20 19.14
C GLN A 79 2.17 -27.16 18.14
N ALA A 80 3.27 -27.49 17.44
CA ALA A 80 3.79 -26.62 16.39
C ALA A 80 2.76 -26.46 15.25
N GLY A 81 2.51 -25.21 14.83
CA GLY A 81 1.50 -24.88 13.82
C GLY A 81 0.08 -24.73 14.37
N GLN A 82 -0.16 -25.02 15.65
CA GLN A 82 -1.45 -24.77 16.29
C GLN A 82 -1.69 -23.25 16.39
N ILE A 83 -2.89 -22.82 16.03
CA ILE A 83 -3.32 -21.43 16.20
C ILE A 83 -3.48 -21.15 17.70
N ILE A 84 -2.66 -20.24 18.23
CA ILE A 84 -2.73 -19.81 19.64
C ILE A 84 -3.48 -18.48 19.80
N ALA A 85 -3.43 -17.61 18.80
CA ALA A 85 -4.04 -16.30 18.79
C ALA A 85 -4.41 -15.92 17.35
N ARG A 86 -5.49 -15.17 17.19
CA ARG A 86 -5.92 -14.57 15.92
C ARG A 86 -5.97 -13.06 16.06
N LEU A 87 -5.36 -12.36 15.12
CA LEU A 87 -5.45 -10.91 15.03
C LEU A 87 -6.66 -10.52 14.18
N ASP A 88 -7.20 -9.34 14.44
CA ASP A 88 -8.26 -8.74 13.63
C ASP A 88 -7.74 -8.47 12.20
N PRO A 89 -8.31 -9.13 11.16
CA PRO A 89 -7.84 -9.00 9.79
C PRO A 89 -8.40 -7.76 9.09
N THR A 90 -9.32 -6.99 9.68
CA THR A 90 -10.08 -5.94 8.97
C THR A 90 -9.16 -4.92 8.29
N PHE A 91 -8.13 -4.43 8.96
CA PHE A 91 -7.20 -3.46 8.37
C PHE A 91 -6.39 -4.05 7.20
N LEU A 92 -5.92 -5.29 7.34
CA LEU A 92 -5.18 -5.98 6.29
C LEU A 92 -6.07 -6.28 5.07
N GLN A 93 -7.33 -6.64 5.30
CA GLN A 93 -8.31 -6.85 4.24
C GLN A 93 -8.60 -5.56 3.48
N ILE A 94 -8.82 -4.44 4.18
CA ILE A 94 -9.01 -3.12 3.55
C ILE A 94 -7.81 -2.75 2.68
N ASN A 95 -6.59 -2.92 3.19
CA ASN A 95 -5.38 -2.64 2.43
C ASN A 95 -5.22 -3.54 1.19
N LEU A 96 -5.57 -4.82 1.33
CA LEU A 96 -5.54 -5.77 0.22
C LEU A 96 -6.53 -5.36 -0.87
N GLU A 97 -7.78 -5.02 -0.50
CA GLU A 97 -8.78 -4.56 -1.47
C GLU A 97 -8.35 -3.27 -2.17
N MET A 98 -7.86 -2.27 -1.42
CA MET A 98 -7.33 -1.03 -2.02
C MET A 98 -6.19 -1.31 -3.00
N ALA A 99 -5.27 -2.22 -2.66
CA ALA A 99 -4.15 -2.59 -3.53
C ALA A 99 -4.65 -3.30 -4.80
N ARG A 100 -5.65 -4.18 -4.68
CA ARG A 100 -6.29 -4.86 -5.81
C ARG A 100 -6.97 -3.87 -6.75
N THR A 101 -7.82 -2.97 -6.24
CA THR A 101 -8.48 -1.95 -7.05
C THR A 101 -7.46 -1.08 -7.78
N ARG A 102 -6.41 -0.62 -7.07
CA ARG A 102 -5.36 0.20 -7.66
C ARG A 102 -4.60 -0.52 -8.77
N LEU A 103 -4.34 -1.82 -8.61
CA LEU A 103 -3.69 -2.60 -9.65
C LEU A 103 -4.55 -2.65 -10.92
N VAL A 104 -5.84 -2.91 -10.78
CA VAL A 104 -6.79 -2.98 -11.90
C VAL A 104 -6.91 -1.64 -12.63
N ASP A 105 -6.96 -0.55 -11.88
CA ASP A 105 -6.97 0.81 -12.46
C ASP A 105 -5.71 1.09 -13.28
N VAL A 106 -4.53 0.76 -12.74
CA VAL A 106 -3.24 0.96 -13.42
C VAL A 106 -3.13 0.08 -14.66
N LEU A 107 -3.54 -1.19 -14.58
CA LEU A 107 -3.52 -2.09 -15.75
C LEU A 107 -4.49 -1.63 -16.84
N SER A 108 -5.68 -1.16 -16.46
CA SER A 108 -6.65 -0.61 -17.41
C SER A 108 -6.14 0.68 -18.05
N GLN A 109 -5.46 1.53 -17.27
CA GLN A 109 -4.83 2.74 -17.76
C GLN A 109 -3.68 2.43 -18.71
N HIS A 110 -2.85 1.44 -18.39
CA HIS A 110 -1.75 0.97 -19.24
C HIS A 110 -2.30 0.52 -20.61
N ALA A 111 -3.30 -0.36 -20.62
CA ALA A 111 -3.95 -0.81 -21.85
C ALA A 111 -4.46 0.35 -22.72
N ARG A 112 -5.11 1.35 -22.11
CA ARG A 112 -5.54 2.56 -22.83
C ARG A 112 -4.36 3.33 -23.42
N LEU A 113 -3.30 3.55 -22.63
CA LEU A 113 -2.13 4.32 -23.08
C LEU A 113 -1.39 3.61 -24.21
N GLU A 114 -1.29 2.29 -24.16
CA GLU A 114 -0.72 1.48 -25.22
C GLU A 114 -1.54 1.60 -26.52
N ALA A 115 -2.86 1.50 -26.44
CA ALA A 115 -3.77 1.73 -27.58
C ALA A 115 -3.67 3.16 -28.13
N GLU A 116 -3.57 4.17 -27.26
CA GLU A 116 -3.38 5.57 -27.68
C GLU A 116 -2.04 5.78 -28.38
N SER A 117 -0.97 5.13 -27.89
CA SER A 117 0.39 5.26 -28.44
C SER A 117 0.54 4.65 -29.83
N THR A 118 -0.23 3.60 -30.12
CA THR A 118 -0.22 2.87 -31.40
C THR A 118 -1.30 3.34 -32.37
N ASP A 119 -2.07 4.37 -32.00
CA ASP A 119 -3.25 4.86 -32.72
C ASP A 119 -4.26 3.73 -33.06
N ALA A 120 -4.39 2.76 -32.15
CA ALA A 120 -5.31 1.65 -32.30
C ALA A 120 -6.78 2.12 -32.35
N LYS A 121 -7.65 1.34 -33.00
CA LYS A 121 -9.08 1.65 -33.06
C LYS A 121 -9.81 1.32 -31.75
N GLU A 122 -9.33 0.33 -31.03
CA GLU A 122 -9.93 -0.21 -29.82
C GLU A 122 -8.84 -0.55 -28.80
N ILE A 123 -9.24 -0.63 -27.53
CA ILE A 123 -8.34 -1.00 -26.43
C ILE A 123 -8.39 -2.51 -26.24
N SER A 124 -7.23 -3.17 -26.28
CA SER A 124 -7.11 -4.56 -25.81
C SER A 124 -6.81 -4.57 -24.31
N PHE A 125 -7.68 -5.20 -23.53
CA PHE A 125 -7.50 -5.32 -22.09
C PHE A 125 -6.90 -6.69 -21.73
N ASP A 126 -5.63 -6.86 -22.08
CA ASP A 126 -4.86 -8.07 -21.78
C ASP A 126 -4.25 -7.97 -20.38
N PHE A 127 -5.04 -8.32 -19.37
CA PHE A 127 -4.56 -8.38 -18.00
C PHE A 127 -3.63 -9.59 -17.83
N PRO A 128 -2.45 -9.44 -17.20
CA PRO A 128 -1.61 -10.57 -16.85
C PRO A 128 -2.34 -11.51 -15.88
N SER A 129 -1.91 -12.78 -15.84
CA SER A 129 -2.40 -13.71 -14.83
C SER A 129 -2.01 -13.21 -13.44
N LEU A 130 -3.00 -12.77 -12.67
CA LEU A 130 -2.80 -12.30 -11.32
C LEU A 130 -2.81 -13.49 -10.34
N PRO A 131 -1.99 -13.47 -9.28
CA PRO A 131 -1.99 -14.53 -8.27
C PRO A 131 -3.22 -14.47 -7.34
N PHE A 132 -4.17 -13.57 -7.62
CA PHE A 132 -5.41 -13.40 -6.87
C PHE A 132 -6.55 -13.07 -7.81
N GLU A 133 -7.77 -13.41 -7.38
CA GLU A 133 -8.98 -13.01 -8.09
C GLU A 133 -9.27 -11.53 -7.83
N VAL A 134 -9.54 -10.82 -8.92
CA VAL A 134 -10.11 -9.47 -8.88
C VAL A 134 -11.62 -9.61 -9.01
N THR A 135 -12.36 -8.93 -8.14
CA THR A 135 -13.82 -8.91 -8.20
C THR A 135 -14.28 -8.34 -9.54
N GLN A 136 -15.14 -9.07 -10.25
CA GLN A 136 -15.64 -8.66 -11.58
C GLN A 136 -16.18 -7.22 -11.65
N PRO A 137 -16.94 -6.69 -10.66
CA PRO A 137 -17.48 -5.34 -10.72
C PRO A 137 -16.42 -4.24 -10.77
N GLU A 138 -15.32 -4.37 -10.03
CA GLU A 138 -14.24 -3.39 -10.04
C GLU A 138 -13.54 -3.35 -11.39
N LYS A 139 -13.26 -4.52 -11.95
CA LYS A 139 -12.69 -4.68 -13.28
C LYS A 139 -13.59 -4.03 -14.35
N ILE A 140 -14.89 -4.31 -14.32
CA ILE A 140 -15.85 -3.73 -15.26
C ILE A 140 -15.87 -2.20 -15.16
N LYS A 141 -15.89 -1.66 -13.93
CA LYS A 141 -15.91 -0.22 -13.70
C LYS A 141 -14.64 0.46 -14.22
N ALA A 142 -13.47 -0.09 -13.92
CA ALA A 142 -12.19 0.44 -14.38
C ALA A 142 -12.08 0.42 -15.92
N ILE A 143 -12.45 -0.70 -16.55
CA ILE A 143 -12.48 -0.86 -18.00
C ILE A 143 -13.41 0.16 -18.66
N ALA A 144 -14.65 0.25 -18.18
CA ALA A 144 -15.66 1.17 -18.73
C ALA A 144 -15.19 2.64 -18.62
N GLY A 145 -14.58 3.01 -17.48
CA GLY A 145 -14.00 4.33 -17.30
C GLY A 145 -12.90 4.65 -18.32
N GLN A 146 -11.96 3.73 -18.53
CA GLN A 146 -10.88 3.93 -19.50
C GLN A 146 -11.37 3.93 -20.95
N GLN A 147 -12.37 3.10 -21.30
CA GLN A 147 -13.01 3.12 -22.62
C GLN A 147 -13.69 4.46 -22.92
N ALA A 148 -14.39 5.05 -21.94
CA ALA A 148 -15.02 6.36 -22.10
C ALA A 148 -13.99 7.49 -22.32
N ILE A 149 -12.87 7.44 -21.57
CA ILE A 149 -11.75 8.39 -21.74
C ILE A 149 -11.15 8.25 -23.13
N PHE A 150 -10.87 7.02 -23.56
CA PHE A 150 -10.30 6.71 -24.87
C PHE A 150 -11.17 7.23 -26.01
N ALA A 151 -12.47 6.92 -25.99
CA ALA A 151 -13.40 7.37 -27.03
C ALA A 151 -13.48 8.91 -27.11
N THR A 152 -13.49 9.59 -25.96
CA THR A 152 -13.47 11.06 -25.90
C THR A 152 -12.19 11.63 -26.49
N ARG A 153 -11.02 11.08 -26.12
CA ARG A 153 -9.72 11.52 -26.65
C ARG A 153 -9.59 11.28 -28.15
N ALA A 154 -10.07 10.15 -28.65
CA ALA A 154 -10.10 9.85 -30.08
C ALA A 154 -10.93 10.88 -30.86
N LYS A 155 -12.13 11.23 -30.35
CA LYS A 155 -12.98 12.29 -30.95
C LYS A 155 -12.29 13.65 -31.00
N ILE A 156 -11.64 14.05 -29.90
CA ILE A 156 -10.91 15.33 -29.84
C ILE A 156 -9.78 15.35 -30.87
N ARG A 157 -8.98 14.27 -30.93
CA ARG A 157 -7.87 14.15 -31.88
C ARG A 157 -8.34 14.22 -33.32
N ASN A 158 -9.43 13.52 -33.66
CA ASN A 158 -9.99 13.54 -35.01
C ASN A 158 -10.54 14.93 -35.37
N GLY A 159 -11.28 15.59 -34.46
CA GLY A 159 -11.76 16.95 -34.69
C GLY A 159 -10.64 17.98 -34.86
N LEU A 160 -9.54 17.83 -34.14
CA LEU A 160 -8.34 18.67 -34.33
C LEU A 160 -7.71 18.44 -35.72
N ARG A 161 -7.63 17.18 -36.17
CA ARG A 161 -7.13 16.84 -37.50
C ARG A 161 -8.00 17.44 -38.61
N GLU A 162 -9.32 17.26 -38.54
CA GLU A 162 -10.28 17.82 -39.49
C GLU A 162 -10.20 19.36 -39.57
N ARG A 163 -10.04 20.02 -38.42
CA ARG A 163 -9.86 21.48 -38.35
C ARG A 163 -8.55 21.92 -39.00
N MET A 164 -7.46 21.19 -38.77
CA MET A 164 -6.17 21.49 -39.40
C MET A 164 -6.25 21.31 -40.92
N GLU A 165 -6.86 20.23 -41.41
CA GLU A 165 -7.08 19.99 -42.84
C GLU A 165 -7.92 21.10 -43.49
N SER A 166 -9.00 21.52 -42.82
CA SER A 166 -9.83 22.63 -43.28
C SER A 166 -9.04 23.95 -43.38
N ASN A 167 -8.13 24.20 -42.43
CA ASN A 167 -7.27 25.38 -42.43
C ASN A 167 -6.25 25.33 -43.59
N VAL A 168 -5.60 24.19 -43.81
CA VAL A 168 -4.69 23.99 -44.95
C VAL A 168 -5.41 24.27 -46.28
N ASN A 169 -6.64 23.76 -46.44
CA ASN A 169 -7.44 23.99 -47.64
C ASN A 169 -7.83 25.48 -47.82
N ALA A 170 -8.21 26.16 -46.73
CA ALA A 170 -8.54 27.58 -46.76
C ALA A 170 -7.32 28.43 -47.17
N ILE A 171 -6.15 28.17 -46.57
CA ILE A 171 -4.89 28.86 -46.90
C ILE A 171 -4.48 28.57 -48.35
N GLY A 172 -4.62 27.32 -48.83
CA GLY A 172 -4.34 26.96 -50.22
C GLY A 172 -5.22 27.74 -51.20
N THR A 173 -6.51 27.87 -50.89
CA THR A 173 -7.45 28.66 -51.71
C THR A 173 -7.10 30.14 -51.72
N GLN A 174 -6.75 30.72 -50.55
CA GLN A 174 -6.31 32.11 -50.45
C GLN A 174 -5.02 32.35 -51.25
N THR A 175 -4.05 31.45 -51.14
CA THR A 175 -2.79 31.51 -51.88
C THR A 175 -3.06 31.52 -53.38
N LYS A 176 -3.90 30.60 -53.87
CA LYS A 176 -4.29 30.54 -55.28
C LYS A 176 -4.94 31.85 -55.74
N GLY A 177 -5.89 32.40 -54.98
CA GLY A 177 -6.56 33.64 -55.33
C GLY A 177 -5.63 34.86 -55.36
N ILE A 178 -4.64 34.91 -54.46
CA ILE A 178 -3.60 35.96 -54.49
C ILE A 178 -2.69 35.78 -55.71
N THR A 179 -2.28 34.55 -56.03
CA THR A 179 -1.48 34.28 -57.23
C THR A 179 -2.20 34.71 -58.51
N GLU A 180 -3.50 34.41 -58.62
CA GLU A 180 -4.33 34.84 -59.75
C GLU A 180 -4.44 36.39 -59.83
N GLN A 181 -4.51 37.08 -58.69
CA GLN A 181 -4.48 38.55 -58.65
C GLN A 181 -3.14 39.12 -59.09
N VAL A 182 -2.02 38.51 -58.66
CA VAL A 182 -0.68 38.91 -59.09
C VAL A 182 -0.53 38.74 -60.59
N GLU A 183 -0.93 37.59 -61.14
CA GLU A 183 -0.87 37.33 -62.59
C GLU A 183 -1.72 38.34 -63.39
N ALA A 184 -2.93 38.67 -62.90
CA ALA A 184 -3.79 39.68 -63.54
C ALA A 184 -3.14 41.08 -63.53
N LEU A 185 -2.52 41.48 -62.40
CA LEU A 185 -1.80 42.74 -62.30
C LEU A 185 -0.56 42.79 -63.21
N GLU A 186 0.19 41.70 -63.30
CA GLU A 186 1.34 41.59 -64.22
C GLU A 186 0.91 41.74 -65.68
N GLN A 187 -0.20 41.10 -66.08
CA GLN A 187 -0.78 41.27 -67.42
C GLN A 187 -1.23 42.73 -67.66
N GLN A 188 -1.85 43.37 -66.67
CA GLN A 188 -2.30 44.76 -66.77
C GLN A 188 -1.10 45.72 -66.94
N ILE A 189 -0.02 45.52 -66.19
CA ILE A 189 1.23 46.29 -66.35
C ILE A 189 1.81 46.10 -67.75
N MET A 190 1.83 44.87 -68.26
CA MET A 190 2.33 44.58 -69.61
C MET A 190 1.57 45.36 -70.70
N TYR A 191 0.24 45.44 -70.63
CA TYR A 191 -0.56 46.19 -71.59
C TYR A 191 -0.35 47.71 -71.47
N LEU A 192 -0.33 48.22 -70.24
CA LEU A 192 -0.05 49.64 -69.99
C LEU A 192 1.34 50.06 -70.48
N ASP A 193 2.33 49.17 -70.43
CA ASP A 193 3.67 49.43 -70.94
C ASP A 193 3.69 49.54 -72.46
N LYS A 194 2.94 48.70 -73.16
CA LYS A 194 2.75 48.77 -74.63
C LYS A 194 2.02 50.05 -75.03
N ASP A 195 0.97 50.43 -74.30
CA ASP A 195 0.22 51.65 -74.53
C ASP A 195 1.07 52.89 -74.27
N LEU A 196 1.86 52.88 -73.20
CA LEU A 196 2.80 53.96 -72.87
C LEU A 196 3.83 54.12 -74.00
N GLN A 197 4.43 53.04 -74.47
CA GLN A 197 5.42 53.08 -75.55
C GLN A 197 4.82 53.65 -76.84
N SER A 198 3.59 53.25 -77.17
CA SER A 198 2.85 53.74 -78.33
C SER A 198 2.48 55.22 -78.19
N ALA A 199 2.00 55.64 -77.02
CA ALA A 199 1.65 57.03 -76.72
C ALA A 199 2.89 57.96 -76.78
N VAL A 200 4.04 57.52 -76.25
CA VAL A 200 5.31 58.26 -76.36
C VAL A 200 5.69 58.46 -77.82
N ALA A 201 5.62 57.41 -78.64
CA ALA A 201 5.96 57.49 -80.06
C ALA A 201 5.01 58.42 -80.85
N LEU A 202 3.71 58.42 -80.54
CA LEU A 202 2.72 59.28 -81.19
C LEU A 202 2.89 60.75 -80.79
N VAL A 203 3.12 61.05 -79.52
CA VAL A 203 3.37 62.41 -79.03
C VAL A 203 4.65 62.98 -79.63
N ALA A 204 5.72 62.18 -79.73
CA ALA A 204 6.98 62.60 -80.37
C ALA A 204 6.80 62.98 -81.85
N LYS A 205 5.81 62.38 -82.54
CA LYS A 205 5.43 62.70 -83.92
C LYS A 205 4.38 63.83 -84.03
N GLY A 206 3.94 64.41 -82.91
CA GLY A 206 2.87 65.42 -82.88
C GLY A 206 1.45 64.88 -83.15
N LEU A 207 1.27 63.56 -83.14
CA LEU A 207 0.02 62.88 -83.52
C LEU A 207 -0.93 62.60 -82.34
N SER A 208 -0.52 62.94 -81.11
CA SER A 208 -1.35 62.79 -79.90
C SER A 208 -1.05 63.88 -78.86
N ARG A 209 -1.94 64.06 -77.88
CA ARG A 209 -1.88 65.12 -76.85
C ARG A 209 -1.04 64.68 -75.64
N GLN A 210 -0.19 65.57 -75.13
CA GLN A 210 0.63 65.35 -73.91
C GLN A 210 -0.20 64.94 -72.68
N THR A 211 -1.46 65.38 -72.61
CA THR A 211 -2.40 65.03 -71.54
C THR A 211 -2.71 63.53 -71.50
N GLN A 212 -2.87 62.88 -72.66
CA GLN A 212 -3.14 61.44 -72.74
C GLN A 212 -1.93 60.62 -72.26
N LEU A 213 -0.72 60.99 -72.65
CA LEU A 213 0.51 60.34 -72.18
C LEU A 213 0.66 60.46 -70.64
N THR A 214 0.34 61.62 -70.08
CA THR A 214 0.42 61.85 -68.63
C THR A 214 -0.61 61.02 -67.86
N GLN A 215 -1.80 60.80 -68.44
CA GLN A 215 -2.85 59.98 -67.86
C GLN A 215 -2.43 58.49 -67.80
N ILE A 216 -1.87 57.94 -68.89
CA ILE A 216 -1.36 56.56 -68.92
C ILE A 216 -0.22 56.37 -67.91
N ARG A 217 0.70 57.35 -67.80
CA ARG A 217 1.76 57.33 -66.77
C ARG A 217 1.22 57.28 -65.34
N ARG A 218 0.17 58.05 -65.05
CA ARG A 218 -0.48 58.03 -63.72
C ARG A 218 -1.17 56.70 -63.45
N GLN A 219 -1.83 56.12 -64.45
CA GLN A 219 -2.47 54.80 -64.30
C GLN A 219 -1.45 53.70 -64.02
N ARG A 220 -0.31 53.68 -64.73
CA ARG A 220 0.79 52.75 -64.45
C ARG A 220 1.39 52.95 -63.06
N ALA A 221 1.53 54.18 -62.59
CA ALA A 221 2.07 54.49 -61.27
C ALA A 221 1.07 54.24 -60.11
N ALA A 222 -0.20 53.98 -60.42
CA ALA A 222 -1.25 53.72 -59.43
C ALA A 222 -1.49 52.23 -59.17
N LEU A 223 -0.81 51.35 -59.93
CA LEU A 223 -0.75 49.90 -59.70
C LEU A 223 0.46 49.58 -58.81
#